data_AF-A0A246QE92-F1
#
_entry.id   AF-A0A246QE92-F1
#
_cell.length_a   1.000
_cell.length_b   1.000
_cell.length_c   1.000
_cell.angle_alpha   90.00
_cell.angle_beta   90.00
_cell.angle_gamma   90.00
#
_symmetry.space_group_name_H-M   'P 1'
#
loop_
_entity.id
_entity.type
_entity.pdbx_description
1 polymer ?
#
loop_
_entity_poly.entity_id
_entity_poly.type
_entity_poly.pdbx_seq_one_letter_code
_entity_poly.pdbx_strand_id
1 'polypeptide(L)'
;MDRIENRTYAELNVGDSASLARTLSHRDIELFSVVAGDAAPMNLDADVTHSEQFQATVAHGMWAVALLSTVLGTKLPGPGTMFLDQALHFVQPIAVGDAITVSVRVIAKDDATHRVTLDCRAVRQNGEDVITGVVQVAAPTEKISRPRATLPDVELVQRGRGYERLIAMTRGLVPLRTAVVHPVDTPSLVGAIEAARAGLIVPVLIGPLAKIQAAAERAQIDLAPYEVIPTEHSEAAAEQAVRMARDGQVQALMKGSLHTDELMRAVVSGAAGLRTARRISHVFAIDAPAYPRPLFVTDAAINVAPSLEDKRDIIQNAIDLVHALGIPQPRVAILSAVETVTAKLRSTLDAAALCKMADRGQITGAILDGPLAFDNAVSAAAAATKGITSPVAGRADIFVVPDLEAGNMLAKQLEYLAGAQIAGIVLGARVPIILTSRADETLARLGSCAIALLLAHHQTVV
;
A
#
# COMPACT_ATOMS: atom_id res chain seq x y z
N MET A 1 -37.85 6.83 7.41
CA MET A 1 -36.89 5.91 6.76
C MET A 1 -37.40 5.64 5.36
N ASP A 2 -36.58 5.88 4.35
CA ASP A 2 -36.93 5.63 2.94
C ASP A 2 -37.21 4.13 2.72
N ARG A 3 -38.32 3.80 2.06
CA ARG A 3 -38.79 2.41 1.87
C ARG A 3 -38.87 2.10 0.38
N ILE A 4 -38.59 0.86 0.03
CA ILE A 4 -38.86 0.33 -1.31
C ILE A 4 -40.06 -0.60 -1.24
N GLU A 5 -40.94 -0.47 -2.22
CA GLU A 5 -42.19 -1.19 -2.33
C GLU A 5 -42.38 -1.67 -3.77
N ASN A 6 -42.97 -2.85 -3.93
CA ASN A 6 -43.23 -3.43 -5.24
C ASN A 6 -44.60 -3.02 -5.80
N ARG A 7 -44.78 -3.28 -7.09
CA ARG A 7 -46.08 -3.44 -7.74
C ARG A 7 -46.33 -4.93 -7.92
N THR A 8 -47.44 -5.41 -7.38
CA THR A 8 -47.83 -6.81 -7.58
C THR A 8 -48.22 -7.04 -9.04
N TYR A 9 -48.27 -8.31 -9.47
CA TYR A 9 -48.72 -8.66 -10.81
C TYR A 9 -50.09 -8.04 -11.16
N ALA A 10 -51.01 -7.97 -10.20
CA ALA A 10 -52.33 -7.36 -10.38
C ALA A 10 -52.28 -5.83 -10.53
N GLU A 11 -51.29 -5.15 -9.92
CA GLU A 11 -51.12 -3.70 -9.98
C GLU A 11 -50.38 -3.22 -11.24
N LEU A 12 -49.66 -4.12 -11.92
CA LEU A 12 -48.90 -3.79 -13.13
C LEU A 12 -49.81 -3.61 -14.35
N ASN A 13 -49.57 -2.56 -15.12
CA ASN A 13 -50.24 -2.31 -16.40
C ASN A 13 -49.26 -2.30 -17.56
N VAL A 14 -49.70 -2.75 -18.74
CA VAL A 14 -48.93 -2.55 -19.98
C VAL A 14 -48.74 -1.05 -20.19
N GLY A 15 -47.51 -0.65 -20.49
CA GLY A 15 -47.10 0.75 -20.60
C GLY A 15 -46.45 1.32 -19.34
N ASP A 16 -46.58 0.68 -18.17
CA ASP A 16 -45.86 1.06 -16.96
C ASP A 16 -44.35 1.07 -17.22
N SER A 17 -43.65 2.08 -16.69
CA SER A 17 -42.21 2.22 -16.89
C SER A 17 -41.50 2.74 -15.64
N ALA A 18 -40.21 2.40 -15.54
CA ALA A 18 -39.32 2.91 -14.52
C ALA A 18 -37.91 3.05 -15.08
N SER A 19 -37.13 3.95 -14.51
CA SER A 19 -35.75 4.19 -14.92
C SER A 19 -34.81 4.51 -13.77
N LEU A 20 -33.52 4.39 -14.04
CA LEU A 20 -32.41 4.78 -13.18
C LEU A 20 -31.32 5.39 -14.06
N ALA A 21 -30.74 6.51 -13.63
CA ALA A 21 -29.59 7.11 -14.29
C ALA A 21 -28.36 6.99 -13.39
N ARG A 22 -27.21 6.66 -13.99
CA ARG A 22 -25.91 6.63 -13.30
C ARG A 22 -24.79 6.98 -14.27
N THR A 23 -23.78 7.70 -13.79
CA THR A 23 -22.56 7.98 -14.54
C THR A 23 -21.52 6.90 -14.30
N LEU A 24 -20.93 6.35 -15.36
CA LEU A 24 -19.83 5.39 -15.26
C LEU A 24 -18.57 6.12 -14.79
N SER A 25 -18.08 5.78 -13.60
CA SER A 25 -16.83 6.33 -13.05
C SER A 25 -15.66 5.34 -13.20
N HIS A 26 -14.42 5.83 -13.06
CA HIS A 26 -13.25 4.94 -12.97
C HIS A 26 -13.40 3.92 -11.83
N ARG A 27 -13.90 4.34 -10.67
CA ARG A 27 -14.15 3.46 -9.52
C ARG A 27 -15.13 2.32 -9.84
N ASP A 28 -16.13 2.58 -10.68
CA ASP A 28 -17.08 1.54 -11.10
C ASP A 28 -16.41 0.46 -11.96
N ILE A 29 -15.48 0.87 -12.83
CA ILE A 29 -14.71 -0.06 -13.66
C ILE A 29 -13.81 -0.92 -12.79
N GLU A 30 -13.09 -0.30 -11.85
CA GLU A 30 -12.20 -1.03 -10.95
C GLU A 30 -13.00 -2.05 -10.10
N LEU A 31 -14.13 -1.63 -9.52
CA LEU A 31 -14.99 -2.53 -8.74
C LEU A 31 -15.54 -3.68 -9.59
N PHE A 32 -16.00 -3.36 -10.81
CA PHE A 32 -16.55 -4.38 -11.70
C PHE A 32 -15.48 -5.36 -12.18
N SER A 33 -14.26 -4.88 -12.44
CA SER A 33 -13.09 -5.70 -12.82
C SER A 33 -12.75 -6.70 -11.73
N VAL A 34 -12.72 -6.25 -10.46
CA VAL A 34 -12.50 -7.12 -9.29
C VAL A 34 -13.57 -8.19 -9.17
N VAL A 35 -14.85 -7.84 -9.39
CA VAL A 35 -15.97 -8.81 -9.34
C VAL A 35 -15.93 -9.79 -10.51
N ALA A 36 -15.59 -9.33 -11.71
CA ALA A 36 -15.53 -10.14 -12.92
C ALA A 36 -14.29 -11.07 -12.95
N GLY A 37 -13.26 -10.78 -12.16
CA GLY A 37 -11.98 -11.47 -12.21
C GLY A 37 -11.17 -11.14 -13.47
N ASP A 38 -11.49 -10.03 -14.13
CA ASP A 38 -10.84 -9.57 -15.36
C ASP A 38 -10.05 -8.29 -15.07
N ALA A 39 -8.73 -8.39 -15.08
CA ALA A 39 -7.81 -7.29 -14.76
C ALA A 39 -7.52 -6.38 -15.97
N ALA A 40 -7.96 -6.76 -17.17
CA ALA A 40 -7.72 -5.99 -18.40
C ALA A 40 -8.18 -4.51 -18.34
N PRO A 41 -9.24 -4.11 -17.61
CA PRO A 41 -9.69 -2.72 -17.62
C PRO A 41 -8.91 -1.76 -16.70
N MET A 42 -7.94 -2.21 -15.90
CA MET A 42 -7.34 -1.37 -14.85
C MET A 42 -6.26 -0.40 -15.36
N ASN A 43 -5.59 -0.71 -16.48
CA ASN A 43 -4.52 0.11 -17.05
C ASN A 43 -4.78 0.36 -18.53
N LEU A 44 -5.61 1.36 -18.83
CA LEU A 44 -5.68 1.93 -20.18
C LEU A 44 -4.58 2.99 -20.35
N ASP A 45 -3.31 2.57 -20.35
CA ASP A 45 -2.24 3.40 -20.92
C ASP A 45 -2.40 3.44 -22.46
N ALA A 46 -1.73 4.38 -23.13
CA ALA A 46 -1.91 4.65 -24.56
C ALA A 46 -1.57 3.46 -25.51
N ASP A 47 -1.00 2.36 -25.00
CA ASP A 47 -0.48 1.21 -25.76
C ASP A 47 -1.31 -0.08 -25.56
N VAL A 48 -2.63 0.04 -25.45
CA VAL A 48 -3.54 -1.12 -25.27
C VAL A 48 -3.91 -1.75 -26.62
N THR A 49 -3.93 -3.08 -26.69
CA THR A 49 -4.28 -3.82 -27.91
C THR A 49 -5.77 -3.70 -28.25
N HIS A 50 -6.14 -3.85 -29.53
CA HIS A 50 -7.55 -3.83 -29.95
C HIS A 50 -8.43 -4.86 -29.23
N SER A 51 -7.87 -6.00 -28.82
CA SER A 51 -8.57 -7.03 -28.03
C SER A 51 -8.93 -6.55 -26.62
N GLU A 52 -8.04 -5.80 -25.96
CA GLU A 52 -8.26 -5.28 -24.61
C GLU A 52 -9.28 -4.13 -24.61
N GLN A 53 -9.28 -3.29 -25.65
CA GLN A 53 -10.33 -2.28 -25.85
C GLN A 53 -11.72 -2.90 -26.06
N PHE A 54 -11.78 -4.03 -26.77
CA PHE A 54 -13.02 -4.78 -26.97
C PHE A 54 -13.52 -5.40 -25.64
N GLN A 55 -12.63 -5.99 -24.85
CA GLN A 55 -12.97 -6.54 -23.53
C GLN A 55 -13.46 -5.46 -22.56
N ALA A 56 -12.78 -4.30 -22.48
CA ALA A 56 -13.21 -3.17 -21.67
C ALA A 56 -14.62 -2.67 -22.07
N THR A 57 -14.89 -2.61 -23.38
CA THR A 57 -16.21 -2.24 -23.91
C THR A 57 -17.31 -3.20 -23.46
N VAL A 58 -17.06 -4.51 -23.49
CA VAL A 58 -18.01 -5.53 -23.03
C VAL A 58 -18.24 -5.43 -21.52
N ALA A 59 -17.18 -5.22 -20.74
CA ALA A 59 -17.28 -5.04 -19.29
C ALA A 59 -18.17 -3.84 -18.91
N HIS A 60 -18.02 -2.70 -19.60
CA HIS A 60 -18.85 -1.52 -19.35
C HIS A 60 -20.31 -1.74 -19.75
N GLY A 61 -20.56 -2.50 -20.82
CA GLY A 61 -21.91 -2.94 -21.19
C GLY A 61 -22.57 -3.73 -20.07
N MET A 62 -21.85 -4.70 -19.48
CA MET A 62 -22.35 -5.51 -18.38
C MET A 62 -22.57 -4.71 -17.09
N TRP A 63 -21.80 -3.65 -16.84
CA TRP A 63 -22.10 -2.69 -15.77
C TRP A 63 -23.49 -2.05 -15.94
N ALA A 64 -23.89 -1.66 -17.16
CA ALA A 64 -25.23 -1.13 -17.41
C ALA A 64 -26.33 -2.20 -17.24
N VAL A 65 -26.04 -3.47 -17.54
CA VAL A 65 -26.95 -4.60 -17.26
C VAL A 65 -27.16 -4.78 -15.75
N ALA A 66 -26.15 -4.54 -14.91
CA ALA A 66 -26.33 -4.57 -13.46
C ALA A 66 -27.31 -3.47 -12.96
N LEU A 67 -27.34 -2.31 -13.63
CA LEU A 67 -28.33 -1.26 -13.34
C LEU A 67 -29.75 -1.69 -13.73
N LEU A 68 -29.91 -2.46 -14.82
CA LEU A 68 -31.20 -3.02 -15.22
C LEU A 68 -31.78 -3.92 -14.13
N SER A 69 -30.96 -4.82 -13.59
CA SER A 69 -31.34 -5.67 -12.46
C SER A 69 -31.77 -4.83 -11.24
N THR A 70 -31.08 -3.71 -10.99
CA THR A 70 -31.45 -2.77 -9.91
C THR A 70 -32.84 -2.16 -10.13
N VAL A 71 -33.16 -1.72 -11.35
CA VAL A 71 -34.49 -1.18 -11.68
C VAL A 71 -35.58 -2.24 -11.45
N LEU A 72 -35.36 -3.46 -11.91
CA LEU A 72 -36.32 -4.56 -11.79
C LEU A 72 -36.57 -4.96 -10.33
N GLY A 73 -35.50 -5.08 -9.54
CA GLY A 73 -35.57 -5.51 -8.14
C GLY A 73 -35.99 -4.43 -7.14
N THR A 74 -35.94 -3.14 -7.52
CA THR A 74 -36.20 -2.03 -6.58
C THR A 74 -37.28 -1.04 -7.01
N LYS A 75 -37.61 -0.95 -8.30
CA LYS A 75 -38.59 0.03 -8.82
C LYS A 75 -39.76 -0.61 -9.55
N LEU A 76 -39.52 -1.49 -10.53
CA LEU A 76 -40.59 -2.05 -11.36
C LEU A 76 -40.21 -3.44 -11.91
N PRO A 77 -40.89 -4.54 -11.49
CA PRO A 77 -41.96 -4.56 -10.50
C PRO A 77 -41.52 -4.19 -9.07
N GLY A 78 -40.24 -4.38 -8.72
CA GLY A 78 -39.70 -4.05 -7.40
C GLY A 78 -39.43 -5.27 -6.53
N PRO A 79 -39.39 -5.13 -5.18
CA PRO A 79 -39.09 -6.23 -4.27
C PRO A 79 -39.90 -7.51 -4.52
N GLY A 80 -39.22 -8.67 -4.53
CA GLY A 80 -39.82 -9.97 -4.80
C GLY A 80 -39.93 -10.34 -6.29
N THR A 81 -39.49 -9.46 -7.20
CA THR A 81 -39.34 -9.81 -8.61
C THR A 81 -38.30 -10.93 -8.79
N MET A 82 -38.66 -11.95 -9.56
CA MET A 82 -37.74 -13.01 -9.98
C MET A 82 -37.33 -12.79 -11.44
N PHE A 83 -36.02 -12.64 -11.66
CA PHE A 83 -35.44 -12.50 -13.00
C PHE A 83 -35.42 -13.88 -13.70
N LEU A 84 -36.02 -14.00 -14.89
CA LEU A 84 -36.14 -15.28 -15.58
C LEU A 84 -35.25 -15.38 -16.81
N ASP A 85 -35.31 -14.37 -17.70
CA ASP A 85 -34.63 -14.40 -18.99
C ASP A 85 -34.33 -12.97 -19.45
N GLN A 86 -33.26 -12.80 -20.24
CA GLN A 86 -32.94 -11.54 -20.91
C GLN A 86 -32.32 -11.78 -22.29
N ALA A 87 -32.71 -10.94 -23.24
CA ALA A 87 -32.09 -10.87 -24.56
C ALA A 87 -31.73 -9.39 -24.83
N LEU A 88 -30.43 -9.10 -24.91
CA LEU A 88 -29.90 -7.74 -25.03
C LEU A 88 -28.99 -7.60 -26.26
N HIS A 89 -29.08 -6.46 -26.94
CA HIS A 89 -28.24 -6.05 -28.03
C HIS A 89 -27.39 -4.85 -27.60
N PHE A 90 -26.07 -4.99 -27.67
CA PHE A 90 -25.12 -3.92 -27.38
C PHE A 90 -24.89 -3.10 -28.65
N VAL A 91 -25.51 -1.93 -28.73
CA VAL A 91 -25.56 -1.11 -29.95
C VAL A 91 -24.31 -0.23 -30.06
N GLN A 92 -23.83 0.31 -28.94
CA GLN A 92 -22.69 1.22 -28.87
C GLN A 92 -21.88 1.01 -27.57
N PRO A 93 -20.55 1.28 -27.58
CA PRO A 93 -19.71 1.17 -26.39
C PRO A 93 -20.06 2.23 -25.34
N ILE A 94 -19.91 1.90 -24.05
CA ILE A 94 -20.02 2.85 -22.94
C ILE A 94 -18.61 3.24 -22.50
N ALA A 95 -18.37 4.54 -22.30
CA ALA A 95 -17.10 5.12 -21.89
C ALA A 95 -17.20 5.76 -20.49
N VAL A 96 -16.05 5.94 -19.83
CA VAL A 96 -15.98 6.66 -18.55
C VAL A 96 -16.50 8.08 -18.72
N GLY A 97 -17.33 8.53 -17.77
CA GLY A 97 -17.97 9.83 -17.80
C GLY A 97 -19.34 9.83 -18.48
N ASP A 98 -19.73 8.74 -19.16
CA ASP A 98 -21.08 8.63 -19.72
C ASP A 98 -22.13 8.50 -18.62
N ALA A 99 -23.16 9.33 -18.71
CA ALA A 99 -24.37 9.22 -17.92
C ALA A 99 -25.37 8.35 -18.66
N ILE A 100 -25.55 7.12 -18.19
CA ILE A 100 -26.43 6.13 -18.79
C ILE A 100 -27.74 6.09 -18.01
N THR A 101 -28.85 6.25 -18.72
CA THR A 101 -30.20 6.04 -18.20
C THR A 101 -30.71 4.69 -18.66
N VAL A 102 -30.86 3.76 -17.72
CA VAL A 102 -31.48 2.45 -17.96
C VAL A 102 -32.96 2.52 -17.62
N SER A 103 -33.80 2.03 -18.51
CA SER A 103 -35.26 2.06 -18.40
C SER A 103 -35.87 0.72 -18.78
N VAL A 104 -37.00 0.42 -18.15
CA VAL A 104 -37.85 -0.72 -18.48
C VAL A 104 -39.27 -0.27 -18.72
N ARG A 105 -39.99 -0.91 -19.64
CA ARG A 105 -41.40 -0.68 -19.91
C ARG A 105 -42.14 -2.01 -20.06
N VAL A 106 -43.24 -2.19 -19.34
CA VAL A 106 -44.09 -3.39 -19.48
C VAL A 106 -44.72 -3.40 -20.87
N ILE A 107 -44.47 -4.45 -21.65
CA ILE A 107 -45.03 -4.63 -22.99
C ILE A 107 -46.03 -5.78 -23.08
N ALA A 108 -45.91 -6.79 -22.21
CA ALA A 108 -46.84 -7.91 -22.16
C ALA A 108 -46.93 -8.52 -20.76
N LYS A 109 -48.08 -9.13 -20.48
CA LYS A 109 -48.40 -9.86 -19.25
C LYS A 109 -49.01 -11.21 -19.63
N ASP A 110 -48.64 -12.27 -18.91
CA ASP A 110 -49.21 -13.62 -19.05
C ASP A 110 -49.89 -14.03 -17.73
N ASP A 111 -51.22 -14.08 -17.74
CA ASP A 111 -52.03 -14.39 -16.57
C ASP A 111 -51.91 -15.85 -16.12
N ALA A 112 -51.55 -16.78 -17.02
CA ALA A 112 -51.42 -18.18 -16.67
C ALA A 112 -50.15 -18.46 -15.83
N THR A 113 -49.10 -17.66 -16.05
CA THR A 113 -47.78 -17.88 -15.44
C THR A 113 -47.30 -16.72 -14.57
N HIS A 114 -48.07 -15.64 -14.49
CA HIS A 114 -47.72 -14.36 -13.85
C HIS A 114 -46.39 -13.78 -14.35
N ARG A 115 -46.02 -14.09 -15.61
CA ARG A 115 -44.82 -13.56 -16.25
C ARG A 115 -45.11 -12.21 -16.88
N VAL A 116 -44.12 -11.34 -16.81
CA VAL A 116 -44.17 -10.00 -17.38
C VAL A 116 -42.98 -9.85 -18.31
N THR A 117 -43.26 -9.44 -19.55
CA THR A 117 -42.21 -9.08 -20.52
C THR A 117 -42.06 -7.57 -20.51
N LEU A 118 -40.83 -7.09 -20.32
CA LEU A 118 -40.50 -5.68 -20.36
C LEU A 118 -39.51 -5.39 -21.49
N ASP A 119 -39.79 -4.32 -22.24
CA ASP A 119 -38.82 -3.67 -23.11
C ASP A 119 -37.77 -2.96 -22.25
N CYS A 120 -36.50 -3.15 -22.58
CA CYS A 120 -35.35 -2.64 -21.82
C CYS A 120 -34.49 -1.77 -22.72
N ARG A 121 -34.12 -0.59 -22.22
CA ARG A 121 -33.30 0.35 -22.99
C ARG A 121 -32.33 1.09 -22.10
N ALA A 122 -31.07 1.16 -22.51
CA ALA A 122 -30.05 2.00 -21.91
C ALA A 122 -29.64 3.09 -22.90
N VAL A 123 -29.75 4.35 -22.46
CA VAL A 123 -29.57 5.54 -23.30
C VAL A 123 -28.52 6.45 -22.69
N ARG A 124 -27.61 6.99 -23.50
CA ARG A 124 -26.60 7.97 -23.11
C ARG A 124 -27.22 9.37 -22.95
N GLN A 125 -26.55 10.29 -22.25
CA GLN A 125 -27.00 11.68 -22.04
C GLN A 125 -27.39 12.46 -23.31
N ASN A 126 -26.87 12.07 -24.47
CA ASN A 126 -27.18 12.69 -25.77
C ASN A 126 -28.40 12.06 -26.48
N GLY A 127 -29.05 11.05 -25.88
CA GLY A 127 -30.20 10.35 -26.45
C GLY A 127 -29.86 9.13 -27.30
N GLU A 128 -28.58 8.76 -27.42
CA GLU A 128 -28.15 7.58 -28.19
C GLU A 128 -28.36 6.28 -27.42
N ASP A 129 -28.78 5.24 -28.15
CA ASP A 129 -28.94 3.91 -27.60
C ASP A 129 -27.60 3.19 -27.48
N VAL A 130 -27.31 2.72 -26.27
CA VAL A 130 -26.15 1.87 -26.00
C VAL A 130 -26.55 0.41 -25.84
N ILE A 131 -27.72 0.13 -25.25
CA ILE A 131 -28.27 -1.22 -25.11
C ILE A 131 -29.77 -1.19 -25.37
N THR A 132 -30.26 -2.15 -26.14
CA THR A 132 -31.69 -2.40 -26.35
C THR A 132 -32.01 -3.87 -26.15
N GLY A 133 -33.24 -4.21 -25.77
CA GLY A 133 -33.62 -5.61 -25.64
C GLY A 133 -34.87 -5.83 -24.83
N VAL A 134 -35.07 -7.07 -24.39
CA VAL A 134 -36.22 -7.48 -23.60
C VAL A 134 -35.78 -8.30 -22.40
N VAL A 135 -36.53 -8.19 -21.31
CA VAL A 135 -36.38 -9.01 -20.11
C VAL A 135 -37.71 -9.66 -19.77
N GLN A 136 -37.65 -10.89 -19.29
CA GLN A 136 -38.78 -11.56 -18.68
C GLN A 136 -38.54 -11.73 -17.18
N VAL A 137 -39.57 -11.41 -16.41
CA VAL A 137 -39.58 -11.58 -14.96
C VAL A 137 -40.88 -12.25 -14.54
N ALA A 138 -40.85 -12.98 -13.41
CA ALA A 138 -42.07 -13.27 -12.66
C ALA A 138 -42.30 -12.12 -11.68
N ALA A 139 -43.44 -11.45 -11.80
CA ALA A 139 -43.80 -10.38 -10.90
C ALA A 139 -44.36 -10.96 -9.59
N PRO A 140 -44.10 -10.31 -8.44
CA PRO A 140 -44.60 -10.76 -7.15
C PRO A 140 -46.13 -10.68 -7.12
N THR A 141 -46.80 -11.66 -6.53
CA THR A 141 -48.26 -11.64 -6.33
C THR A 141 -48.67 -10.96 -5.03
N GLU A 142 -47.74 -10.87 -4.07
CA GLU A 142 -47.96 -10.27 -2.76
C GLU A 142 -47.24 -8.93 -2.64
N LYS A 143 -47.82 -8.03 -1.84
CA LYS A 143 -47.23 -6.72 -1.57
C LYS A 143 -46.03 -6.88 -0.65
N ILE A 144 -44.88 -6.39 -1.08
CA ILE A 144 -43.63 -6.42 -0.33
C ILE A 144 -43.14 -4.99 -0.16
N SER A 145 -43.06 -4.57 1.09
CA SER A 145 -42.50 -3.28 1.49
C SER A 145 -41.37 -3.52 2.49
N ARG A 146 -40.17 -3.02 2.22
CA ARG A 146 -39.01 -3.14 3.11
C ARG A 146 -38.22 -1.83 3.19
N PRO A 147 -37.49 -1.58 4.29
CA PRO A 147 -36.55 -0.45 4.36
C PRO A 147 -35.55 -0.51 3.21
N ARG A 148 -35.22 0.66 2.62
CA ARG A 148 -34.12 0.75 1.66
C ARG A 148 -32.81 0.46 2.39
N ALA A 149 -32.06 -0.54 1.93
CA ALA A 149 -30.74 -0.82 2.46
C ALA A 149 -29.77 0.29 2.04
N THR A 150 -29.01 0.81 3.00
CA THR A 150 -27.81 1.60 2.70
C THR A 150 -26.71 0.63 2.30
N LEU A 151 -26.12 0.84 1.13
CA LEU A 151 -24.97 0.04 0.70
C LEU A 151 -23.74 0.46 1.52
N PRO A 152 -22.86 -0.49 1.89
CA PRO A 152 -21.59 -0.14 2.51
C PRO A 152 -20.70 0.63 1.53
N ASP A 153 -19.82 1.48 2.06
CA ASP A 153 -18.72 2.01 1.28
C ASP A 153 -17.71 0.89 0.98
N VAL A 154 -17.22 0.84 -0.26
CA VAL A 154 -16.23 -0.15 -0.70
C VAL A 154 -14.92 0.54 -1.06
N GLU A 155 -13.86 0.27 -0.32
CA GLU A 155 -12.51 0.76 -0.66
C GLU A 155 -11.73 -0.30 -1.41
N LEU A 156 -11.16 0.09 -2.55
CA LEU A 156 -10.20 -0.73 -3.29
C LEU A 156 -8.80 -0.38 -2.82
N VAL A 157 -8.13 -1.34 -2.19
CA VAL A 157 -6.80 -1.16 -1.65
C VAL A 157 -5.78 -1.82 -2.57
N GLN A 158 -5.00 -1.01 -3.28
CA GLN A 158 -3.80 -1.46 -3.96
C GLN A 158 -2.66 -1.51 -2.95
N ARG A 159 -2.26 -2.73 -2.54
CA ARG A 159 -1.14 -2.92 -1.61
C ARG A 159 0.18 -2.71 -2.34
N GLY A 160 1.08 -1.91 -1.77
CA GLY A 160 2.47 -1.87 -2.20
C GLY A 160 2.82 -0.90 -3.33
N ARG A 161 1.88 -0.02 -3.71
CA ARG A 161 2.09 1.04 -4.72
C ARG A 161 3.34 1.90 -4.42
N GLY A 162 3.59 2.17 -3.14
CA GLY A 162 4.77 2.92 -2.71
C GLY A 162 6.09 2.22 -3.07
N TYR A 163 6.14 0.89 -2.94
CA TYR A 163 7.34 0.11 -3.26
C TYR A 163 7.55 -0.06 -4.75
N GLU A 164 6.49 -0.23 -5.54
CA GLU A 164 6.61 -0.26 -7.00
C GLU A 164 7.26 1.02 -7.54
N ARG A 165 6.87 2.18 -6.99
CA ARG A 165 7.51 3.46 -7.32
C ARG A 165 8.99 3.48 -6.94
N LEU A 166 9.33 3.03 -5.73
CA LEU A 166 10.73 2.98 -5.28
C LEU A 166 11.58 2.05 -6.13
N ILE A 167 11.07 0.87 -6.47
CA ILE A 167 11.74 -0.08 -7.38
C ILE A 167 11.90 0.56 -8.76
N ALA A 168 10.89 1.25 -9.28
CA ALA A 168 10.99 1.94 -10.57
C ALA A 168 12.10 3.01 -10.58
N MET A 169 12.32 3.72 -9.47
CA MET A 169 13.40 4.70 -9.34
C MET A 169 14.80 4.09 -9.38
N THR A 170 14.94 2.78 -9.15
CA THR A 170 16.23 2.08 -9.22
C THR A 170 16.63 1.64 -10.64
N ARG A 171 15.73 1.79 -11.63
CA ARG A 171 16.01 1.36 -13.01
C ARG A 171 17.22 2.09 -13.57
N GLY A 172 18.18 1.32 -14.09
CA GLY A 172 19.43 1.83 -14.65
C GLY A 172 20.54 2.08 -13.62
N LEU A 173 20.28 1.89 -12.33
CA LEU A 173 21.32 1.92 -11.30
C LEU A 173 22.09 0.59 -11.27
N VAL A 174 23.35 0.66 -10.84
CA VAL A 174 24.18 -0.53 -10.61
C VAL A 174 23.70 -1.24 -9.35
N PRO A 175 23.36 -2.55 -9.39
CA PRO A 175 22.88 -3.28 -8.22
C PRO A 175 23.87 -3.26 -7.06
N LEU A 176 23.37 -3.21 -5.83
CA LEU A 176 24.19 -3.05 -4.64
C LEU A 176 24.86 -4.37 -4.22
N ARG A 177 26.19 -4.44 -4.15
CA ARG A 177 26.86 -5.66 -3.65
C ARG A 177 26.57 -5.84 -2.16
N THR A 178 25.78 -6.86 -1.82
CA THR A 178 25.13 -6.99 -0.51
C THR A 178 25.51 -8.30 0.16
N ALA A 179 26.07 -8.23 1.37
CA ALA A 179 26.30 -9.42 2.19
C ALA A 179 24.98 -9.89 2.84
N VAL A 180 24.47 -11.02 2.40
CA VAL A 180 23.28 -11.67 2.96
C VAL A 180 23.73 -12.59 4.09
N VAL A 181 23.43 -12.18 5.33
CA VAL A 181 23.96 -12.80 6.53
C VAL A 181 23.05 -13.94 6.98
N HIS A 182 23.57 -15.15 7.04
CA HIS A 182 22.90 -16.35 7.51
C HIS A 182 21.55 -16.67 6.79
N PRO A 183 21.50 -16.75 5.44
CA PRO A 183 20.28 -17.08 4.70
C PRO A 183 20.02 -18.60 4.67
N VAL A 184 19.80 -19.21 5.84
CA VAL A 184 19.69 -20.66 5.98
C VAL A 184 18.24 -21.19 6.04
N ASP A 185 17.26 -20.32 5.84
CA ASP A 185 15.85 -20.68 5.66
C ASP A 185 15.34 -20.24 4.29
N THR A 186 14.23 -20.86 3.86
CA THR A 186 13.65 -20.60 2.54
C THR A 186 13.24 -19.12 2.36
N PRO A 187 12.53 -18.47 3.30
CA PRO A 187 12.12 -17.08 3.11
C PRO A 187 13.29 -16.09 2.95
N SER A 188 14.34 -16.22 3.76
CA SER A 188 15.49 -15.32 3.67
C SER A 188 16.28 -15.50 2.36
N LEU A 189 16.49 -16.75 1.95
CA LEU A 189 17.19 -17.05 0.71
C LEU A 189 16.37 -16.59 -0.51
N VAL A 190 15.09 -16.96 -0.58
CA VAL A 190 14.20 -16.55 -1.69
C VAL A 190 14.16 -15.03 -1.83
N GLY A 191 13.99 -14.30 -0.72
CA GLY A 191 13.95 -12.84 -0.74
C GLY A 191 15.23 -12.19 -1.29
N ALA A 192 16.41 -12.70 -0.93
CA ALA A 192 17.67 -12.21 -1.46
C ALA A 192 17.82 -12.49 -2.97
N ILE A 193 17.37 -13.66 -3.41
CA ILE A 193 17.47 -14.09 -4.81
C ILE A 193 16.45 -13.34 -5.69
N GLU A 194 15.25 -13.09 -5.19
CA GLU A 194 14.26 -12.23 -5.85
C GLU A 194 14.78 -10.79 -6.00
N ALA A 195 15.41 -10.24 -4.96
CA ALA A 195 16.04 -8.92 -5.05
C ALA A 195 17.19 -8.88 -6.07
N ALA A 196 17.94 -9.98 -6.20
CA ALA A 196 18.98 -10.11 -7.22
C ALA A 196 18.39 -10.19 -8.64
N ARG A 197 17.33 -10.98 -8.84
CA ARG A 197 16.61 -11.08 -10.13
C ARG A 197 15.96 -9.75 -10.54
N ALA A 198 15.53 -8.96 -9.57
CA ALA A 198 15.02 -7.60 -9.79
C ALA A 198 16.12 -6.56 -10.08
N GLY A 199 17.41 -6.95 -10.06
CA GLY A 199 18.52 -6.04 -10.29
C GLY A 199 18.78 -5.05 -9.15
N LEU A 200 18.30 -5.34 -7.94
CA LEU A 200 18.48 -4.44 -6.78
C LEU A 200 19.81 -4.70 -6.06
N ILE A 201 20.22 -5.97 -5.98
CA ILE A 201 21.43 -6.39 -5.26
C ILE A 201 22.26 -7.40 -6.05
N VAL A 202 23.56 -7.45 -5.77
CA VAL A 202 24.44 -8.59 -6.06
C VAL A 202 24.71 -9.32 -4.74
N PRO A 203 24.04 -10.45 -4.45
CA PRO A 203 24.11 -11.07 -3.14
C PRO A 203 25.41 -11.87 -2.96
N VAL A 204 26.02 -11.72 -1.79
CA VAL A 204 27.07 -12.61 -1.27
C VAL A 204 26.46 -13.36 -0.09
N LEU A 205 26.23 -14.66 -0.23
CA LEU A 205 25.56 -15.48 0.76
C LEU A 205 26.56 -15.96 1.81
N ILE A 206 26.41 -15.56 3.08
CA ILE A 206 27.39 -15.84 4.13
C ILE A 206 26.73 -16.71 5.21
N GLY A 207 27.21 -17.94 5.40
CA GLY A 207 26.64 -18.84 6.40
C GLY A 207 27.07 -20.30 6.26
N PRO A 208 26.52 -21.21 7.09
CA PRO A 208 26.80 -22.64 6.99
C PRO A 208 26.38 -23.20 5.64
N LEU A 209 27.37 -23.60 4.82
CA LEU A 209 27.18 -24.02 3.43
C LEU A 209 26.10 -25.09 3.28
N ALA A 210 26.18 -26.15 4.08
CA ALA A 210 25.21 -27.26 4.04
C ALA A 210 23.77 -26.78 4.32
N LYS A 211 23.59 -25.76 5.19
CA LYS A 211 22.26 -25.23 5.50
C LYS A 211 21.74 -24.30 4.40
N ILE A 212 22.61 -23.49 3.78
CA ILE A 212 22.25 -22.66 2.63
C ILE A 212 21.84 -23.56 1.45
N GLN A 213 22.61 -24.61 1.17
CA GLN A 213 22.28 -25.61 0.15
C GLN A 213 20.93 -26.28 0.42
N ALA A 214 20.69 -26.75 1.65
CA ALA A 214 19.41 -27.34 2.02
C ALA A 214 18.23 -26.35 1.90
N ALA A 215 18.44 -25.05 2.12
CA ALA A 215 17.41 -24.03 1.90
C ALA A 215 17.16 -23.80 0.40
N ALA A 216 18.21 -23.80 -0.42
CA ALA A 216 18.14 -23.66 -1.86
C ALA A 216 17.44 -24.84 -2.53
N GLU A 217 17.76 -26.08 -2.12
CA GLU A 217 17.08 -27.29 -2.60
C GLU A 217 15.58 -27.26 -2.34
N ARG A 218 15.19 -26.89 -1.10
CA ARG A 218 13.77 -26.72 -0.73
C ARG A 218 13.07 -25.63 -1.56
N ALA A 219 13.80 -24.59 -1.92
CA ALA A 219 13.29 -23.47 -2.71
C ALA A 219 13.42 -23.68 -4.23
N GLN A 220 14.04 -24.77 -4.67
CA GLN A 220 14.38 -25.04 -6.08
C GLN A 220 15.20 -23.89 -6.72
N ILE A 221 16.15 -23.34 -5.96
CA ILE A 221 17.04 -22.25 -6.40
C ILE A 221 18.41 -22.83 -6.77
N ASP A 222 18.90 -22.50 -7.96
CA ASP A 222 20.29 -22.74 -8.34
C ASP A 222 21.20 -21.68 -7.68
N LEU A 223 22.21 -22.16 -6.93
CA LEU A 223 23.18 -21.32 -6.25
C LEU A 223 24.43 -21.02 -7.09
N ALA A 224 24.66 -21.73 -8.21
CA ALA A 224 25.87 -21.57 -9.02
C ALA A 224 26.17 -20.11 -9.45
N PRO A 225 25.18 -19.25 -9.74
CA PRO A 225 25.43 -17.85 -10.11
C PRO A 225 25.87 -16.94 -8.94
N TYR A 226 25.79 -17.41 -7.69
CA TYR A 226 25.93 -16.58 -6.50
C TYR A 226 27.17 -16.94 -5.69
N GLU A 227 27.84 -15.92 -5.17
CA GLU A 227 28.99 -16.11 -4.28
C GLU A 227 28.53 -16.61 -2.91
N VAL A 228 29.12 -17.72 -2.45
CA VAL A 228 28.82 -18.30 -1.13
C VAL A 228 30.10 -18.32 -0.28
N ILE A 229 30.06 -17.70 0.89
CA ILE A 229 31.14 -17.70 1.87
C ILE A 229 30.74 -18.58 3.05
N PRO A 230 31.37 -19.77 3.20
CA PRO A 230 31.03 -20.69 4.27
C PRO A 230 31.48 -20.14 5.63
N THR A 231 30.61 -20.23 6.63
CA THR A 231 30.92 -19.99 8.04
C THR A 231 30.30 -21.07 8.92
N GLU A 232 30.77 -21.22 10.16
CA GLU A 232 30.34 -22.33 11.04
C GLU A 232 28.94 -22.11 11.64
N HIS A 233 28.64 -20.86 12.00
CA HIS A 233 27.39 -20.47 12.67
C HIS A 233 27.01 -19.02 12.34
N SER A 234 25.90 -18.55 12.89
CA SER A 234 25.32 -17.23 12.65
C SER A 234 26.20 -16.08 13.13
N GLU A 235 26.82 -16.18 14.32
CA GLU A 235 27.76 -15.15 14.79
C GLU A 235 28.96 -14.99 13.86
N ALA A 236 29.59 -16.10 13.45
CA ALA A 236 30.69 -16.09 12.49
C ALA A 236 30.27 -15.50 11.12
N ALA A 237 29.02 -15.74 10.69
CA ALA A 237 28.48 -15.10 9.48
C ALA A 237 28.35 -13.59 9.64
N ALA A 238 27.87 -13.11 10.79
CA ALA A 238 27.72 -11.70 11.07
C ALA A 238 29.08 -10.98 11.14
N GLU A 239 30.07 -11.57 11.82
CA GLU A 239 31.44 -11.06 11.89
C GLU A 239 32.11 -11.00 10.51
N GLN A 240 31.95 -12.06 9.71
CA GLN A 240 32.43 -12.10 8.33
C GLN A 240 31.82 -10.99 7.49
N ALA A 241 30.49 -10.83 7.54
CA ALA A 241 29.77 -9.82 6.78
C ALA A 241 30.20 -8.39 7.16
N VAL A 242 30.30 -8.12 8.47
CA VAL A 242 30.77 -6.84 9.01
C VAL A 242 32.20 -6.54 8.57
N ARG A 243 33.09 -7.55 8.58
CA ARG A 243 34.46 -7.40 8.08
C ARG A 243 34.47 -7.01 6.61
N MET A 244 33.71 -7.71 5.77
CA MET A 244 33.63 -7.40 4.34
C MET A 244 33.09 -6.00 4.07
N ALA A 245 32.09 -5.54 4.85
CA ALA A 245 31.56 -4.18 4.74
C ALA A 245 32.59 -3.13 5.15
N ARG A 246 33.30 -3.37 6.26
CA ARG A 246 34.37 -2.48 6.75
C ARG A 246 35.51 -2.36 5.74
N ASP A 247 35.89 -3.48 5.12
CA ASP A 247 36.98 -3.56 4.16
C ASP A 247 36.54 -3.10 2.74
N GLY A 248 35.32 -2.57 2.59
CA GLY A 248 34.80 -2.02 1.33
C GLY A 248 34.45 -3.05 0.27
N GLN A 249 34.41 -4.33 0.64
CA GLN A 249 34.07 -5.41 -0.29
C GLN A 249 32.57 -5.43 -0.59
N VAL A 250 31.72 -5.17 0.41
CA VAL A 250 30.26 -5.06 0.23
C VAL A 250 29.77 -3.68 0.61
N GLN A 251 28.68 -3.24 -0.01
CA GLN A 251 28.10 -1.91 0.13
C GLN A 251 26.84 -1.90 1.00
N ALA A 252 26.32 -3.07 1.36
CA ALA A 252 25.24 -3.23 2.32
C ALA A 252 25.31 -4.59 3.01
N LEU A 253 24.63 -4.66 4.16
CA LEU A 253 24.33 -5.93 4.83
C LEU A 253 22.83 -6.21 4.71
N MET A 254 22.44 -7.48 4.60
CA MET A 254 21.05 -7.93 4.66
C MET A 254 20.93 -9.03 5.71
N LYS A 255 19.98 -8.88 6.63
CA LYS A 255 19.67 -9.92 7.61
C LYS A 255 18.98 -11.10 6.92
N GLY A 256 19.51 -12.31 7.14
CA GLY A 256 18.83 -13.57 6.84
C GLY A 256 18.02 -14.07 8.04
N SER A 257 18.15 -15.34 8.40
CA SER A 257 17.31 -15.98 9.42
C SER A 257 17.79 -15.79 10.87
N LEU A 258 18.96 -15.17 11.07
CA LEU A 258 19.50 -14.84 12.38
C LEU A 258 18.68 -13.77 13.10
N HIS A 259 18.85 -13.68 14.42
CA HIS A 259 18.15 -12.68 15.22
C HIS A 259 18.79 -11.29 15.04
N THR A 260 18.00 -10.22 15.15
CA THR A 260 18.49 -8.86 14.87
C THR A 260 19.58 -8.45 15.86
N ASP A 261 19.47 -8.84 17.13
CA ASP A 261 20.47 -8.55 18.17
C ASP A 261 21.83 -9.17 17.84
N GLU A 262 21.86 -10.37 17.27
CA GLU A 262 23.07 -11.09 16.87
C GLU A 262 23.81 -10.35 15.75
N LEU A 263 23.09 -9.96 14.68
CA LEU A 263 23.67 -9.14 13.62
C LEU A 263 24.15 -7.78 14.17
N MET A 264 23.30 -7.13 14.96
CA MET A 264 23.61 -5.80 15.48
C MET A 264 24.78 -5.82 16.45
N ARG A 265 24.99 -6.90 17.22
CA ARG A 265 26.16 -7.05 18.12
C ARG A 265 27.48 -6.96 17.35
N ALA A 266 27.57 -7.61 16.19
CA ALA A 266 28.74 -7.51 15.32
C ALA A 266 28.88 -6.09 14.73
N VAL A 267 27.77 -5.49 14.28
CA VAL A 267 27.73 -4.14 13.70
C VAL A 267 28.17 -3.06 14.69
N VAL A 268 27.74 -3.13 15.95
CA VAL A 268 28.03 -2.13 16.98
C VAL A 268 29.31 -2.41 17.78
N SER A 269 30.04 -3.48 17.43
CA SER A 269 31.37 -3.74 17.97
C SER A 269 32.30 -2.55 17.70
N GLY A 270 33.28 -2.32 18.57
CA GLY A 270 34.13 -1.12 18.57
C GLY A 270 34.95 -0.93 17.29
N ALA A 271 36.26 -1.17 17.34
CA ALA A 271 37.11 -1.05 16.15
C ALA A 271 36.79 -2.08 15.06
N ALA A 272 36.14 -3.19 15.42
CA ALA A 272 35.80 -4.28 14.51
C ALA A 272 34.46 -4.09 13.79
N GLY A 273 33.58 -3.21 14.28
CA GLY A 273 32.23 -3.01 13.73
C GLY A 273 32.15 -1.94 12.65
N LEU A 274 30.94 -1.39 12.48
CA LEU A 274 30.59 -0.41 11.45
C LEU A 274 30.13 0.93 12.03
N ARG A 275 30.47 1.20 13.30
CA ARG A 275 30.08 2.44 13.97
C ARG A 275 30.69 3.65 13.29
N THR A 276 29.91 4.74 13.27
CA THR A 276 30.35 6.07 12.87
C THR A 276 30.26 7.01 14.07
N ALA A 277 30.45 8.31 13.84
CA ALA A 277 30.20 9.33 14.86
C ALA A 277 28.70 9.50 15.18
N ARG A 278 27.81 9.05 14.28
CA ARG A 278 26.36 9.13 14.48
C ARG A 278 25.82 7.92 15.21
N ARG A 279 24.77 8.12 16.00
CA ARG A 279 23.96 7.02 16.54
C ARG A 279 23.38 6.18 15.41
N ILE A 280 23.54 4.85 15.50
CA ILE A 280 22.89 3.91 14.60
C ILE A 280 21.39 3.89 14.92
N SER A 281 20.56 3.99 13.89
CA SER A 281 19.11 4.08 14.02
C SER A 281 18.38 3.29 12.95
N HIS A 282 17.08 3.06 13.15
CA HIS A 282 16.23 2.35 12.21
C HIS A 282 15.09 3.21 11.68
N VAL A 283 14.73 3.03 10.41
CA VAL A 283 13.56 3.62 9.77
C VAL A 283 12.66 2.52 9.22
N PHE A 284 11.38 2.55 9.60
CA PHE A 284 10.33 1.88 8.84
C PHE A 284 9.82 2.83 7.76
N ALA A 285 10.00 2.46 6.50
CA ALA A 285 9.22 3.05 5.40
C ALA A 285 7.92 2.27 5.30
N ILE A 286 6.79 2.96 5.46
CA ILE A 286 5.47 2.35 5.56
C ILE A 286 4.61 2.86 4.42
N ASP A 287 4.11 1.92 3.62
CA ASP A 287 3.08 2.17 2.60
C ASP A 287 1.72 1.79 3.18
N ALA A 288 1.00 2.79 3.69
CA ALA A 288 -0.31 2.61 4.32
C ALA A 288 -1.43 2.94 3.33
N PRO A 289 -2.39 2.03 3.07
CA PRO A 289 -3.47 2.23 2.09
C PRO A 289 -4.24 3.55 2.22
N ALA A 290 -4.52 3.96 3.46
CA ALA A 290 -5.30 5.16 3.77
C ALA A 290 -4.46 6.45 3.79
N TYR A 291 -3.15 6.39 3.51
CA TYR A 291 -2.27 7.55 3.52
C TYR A 291 -1.69 7.83 2.12
N PRO A 292 -1.70 9.08 1.63
CA PRO A 292 -1.45 9.36 0.20
C PRO A 292 0.03 9.23 -0.24
N ARG A 293 0.94 8.92 0.68
CA ARG A 293 2.40 8.85 0.45
C ARG A 293 3.04 7.89 1.47
N PRO A 294 4.29 7.46 1.26
CA PRO A 294 5.01 6.69 2.27
C PRO A 294 5.21 7.48 3.57
N LEU A 295 5.09 6.80 4.71
CA LEU A 295 5.39 7.32 6.05
C LEU A 295 6.76 6.78 6.50
N PHE A 296 7.61 7.61 7.09
CA PHE A 296 8.91 7.17 7.62
C PHE A 296 8.93 7.25 9.15
N VAL A 297 8.85 6.11 9.85
CA VAL A 297 8.82 6.06 11.32
C VAL A 297 10.19 5.70 11.88
N THR A 298 10.70 6.47 12.84
CA THR A 298 12.03 6.27 13.46
C THR A 298 12.07 6.67 14.95
N ASP A 299 12.75 5.99 15.86
CA ASP A 299 13.37 4.66 15.77
C ASP A 299 12.46 3.62 16.43
N ALA A 300 12.12 2.57 15.68
CA ALA A 300 11.15 1.56 16.09
C ALA A 300 11.75 0.15 16.23
N ALA A 301 13.08 0.00 16.17
CA ALA A 301 13.72 -1.32 16.22
C ALA A 301 15.04 -1.40 17.03
N ILE A 302 15.77 -0.30 17.23
CA ILE A 302 17.13 -0.35 17.80
C ILE A 302 17.23 0.39 19.13
N ASN A 303 16.77 1.64 19.18
CA ASN A 303 17.03 2.52 20.31
C ASN A 303 15.89 2.47 21.34
N VAL A 304 16.11 1.74 22.45
CA VAL A 304 15.09 1.52 23.50
C VAL A 304 14.53 2.82 24.07
N ALA A 305 15.40 3.68 24.60
CA ALA A 305 15.05 4.97 25.19
C ALA A 305 16.12 6.01 24.80
N PRO A 306 16.06 6.55 23.57
CA PRO A 306 17.12 7.42 23.06
C PRO A 306 17.20 8.73 23.84
N SER A 307 18.43 9.17 24.15
CA SER A 307 18.68 10.50 24.70
C SER A 307 18.39 11.61 23.68
N LEU A 308 18.43 12.87 24.11
CA LEU A 308 18.24 14.01 23.20
C LEU A 308 19.29 14.02 22.07
N GLU A 309 20.55 13.74 22.40
CA GLU A 309 21.64 13.65 21.43
C GLU A 309 21.47 12.45 20.48
N ASP A 310 21.01 11.30 21.00
CA ASP A 310 20.67 10.15 20.15
C ASP A 310 19.54 10.51 19.18
N LYS A 311 18.49 11.21 19.66
CA LYS A 311 17.36 11.65 18.83
C LYS A 311 17.79 12.60 17.72
N ARG A 312 18.74 13.52 17.98
CA ARG A 312 19.32 14.38 16.94
C ARG A 312 19.88 13.54 15.79
N ASP A 313 20.70 12.54 16.11
CA ASP A 313 21.33 11.68 15.11
C ASP A 313 20.32 10.78 14.40
N ILE A 314 19.34 10.23 15.14
CA ILE A 314 18.23 9.45 14.59
C ILE A 314 17.47 10.28 13.54
N ILE A 315 17.18 11.54 13.86
CA ILE A 315 16.50 12.47 12.95
C ILE A 315 17.34 12.75 11.72
N GLN A 316 18.61 13.10 11.89
CA GLN A 316 19.47 13.41 10.74
C GLN A 316 19.62 12.21 9.81
N ASN A 317 19.75 10.99 10.35
CA ASN A 317 19.77 9.77 9.54
C ASN A 317 18.48 9.61 8.71
N ALA A 318 17.31 9.84 9.32
CA ALA A 318 16.03 9.74 8.61
C ALA A 318 15.86 10.82 7.54
N ILE A 319 16.32 12.06 7.81
CA ILE A 319 16.32 13.15 6.81
C ILE A 319 17.19 12.77 5.60
N ASP A 320 18.42 12.31 5.86
CA ASP A 320 19.36 11.94 4.79
C ASP A 320 18.81 10.79 3.94
N LEU A 321 18.11 9.84 4.56
CA LEU A 321 17.39 8.79 3.84
C LEU A 321 16.32 9.37 2.94
N VAL A 322 15.44 10.22 3.48
CA VAL A 322 14.29 10.74 2.74
C VAL A 322 14.71 11.68 1.59
N HIS A 323 15.85 12.37 1.73
CA HIS A 323 16.51 13.07 0.63
C HIS A 323 16.92 12.12 -0.51
N ALA A 324 17.55 10.99 -0.17
CA ALA A 324 17.93 9.98 -1.16
C ALA A 324 16.72 9.38 -1.90
N LEU A 325 15.53 9.43 -1.29
CA LEU A 325 14.27 9.01 -1.90
C LEU A 325 13.58 10.13 -2.70
N GLY A 326 14.25 11.26 -2.91
CA GLY A 326 13.79 12.34 -3.80
C GLY A 326 12.85 13.35 -3.17
N ILE A 327 12.78 13.43 -1.83
CA ILE A 327 12.00 14.45 -1.12
C ILE A 327 12.98 15.52 -0.60
N PRO A 328 13.12 16.69 -1.26
CA PRO A 328 14.20 17.65 -0.99
C PRO A 328 14.00 18.48 0.28
N GLN A 329 12.78 18.56 0.80
CA GLN A 329 12.48 19.28 2.05
C GLN A 329 11.49 18.44 2.88
N PRO A 330 11.99 17.42 3.60
CA PRO A 330 11.16 16.56 4.43
C PRO A 330 10.52 17.34 5.57
N ARG A 331 9.31 16.94 5.95
CA ARG A 331 8.62 17.44 7.14
C ARG A 331 8.71 16.41 8.24
N VAL A 332 9.32 16.78 9.36
CA VAL A 332 9.62 15.89 10.47
C VAL A 332 8.70 16.23 11.64
N ALA A 333 7.79 15.33 11.98
CA ALA A 333 6.95 15.43 13.18
C ALA A 333 7.65 14.74 14.35
N ILE A 334 7.93 15.49 15.42
CA ILE A 334 8.40 14.90 16.68
C ILE A 334 7.18 14.50 17.51
N LEU A 335 6.97 13.20 17.66
CA LEU A 335 5.75 12.67 18.24
C LEU A 335 5.76 12.69 19.76
N SER A 336 4.59 12.98 20.32
CA SER A 336 4.27 12.84 21.74
C SER A 336 2.80 12.48 21.90
N ALA A 337 2.35 12.32 23.15
CA ALA A 337 0.93 12.09 23.45
C ALA A 337 0.10 13.38 23.43
N VAL A 338 0.75 14.55 23.54
CA VAL A 338 0.11 15.87 23.59
C VAL A 338 0.94 16.90 22.81
N GLU A 339 0.32 18.02 22.48
CA GLU A 339 0.92 19.09 21.68
C GLU A 339 1.49 20.24 22.52
N THR A 340 1.13 20.27 23.80
CA THR A 340 1.62 21.29 24.74
C THR A 340 2.92 20.83 25.40
N VAL A 341 3.94 21.68 25.37
CA VAL A 341 5.20 21.43 26.06
C VAL A 341 4.98 21.40 27.58
N THR A 342 5.34 20.30 28.22
CA THR A 342 5.15 20.12 29.67
C THR A 342 6.26 19.29 30.29
N ALA A 343 6.76 19.75 31.45
CA ALA A 343 7.79 19.01 32.19
C ALA A 343 7.31 17.63 32.70
N LYS A 344 5.99 17.39 32.70
CA LYS A 344 5.41 16.09 33.11
C LYS A 344 5.65 14.98 32.09
N LEU A 345 5.95 15.33 30.83
CA LEU A 345 6.14 14.37 29.75
C LEU A 345 7.41 14.70 28.98
N ARG A 346 8.47 13.92 29.22
CA ARG A 346 9.81 14.15 28.66
C ARG A 346 9.82 14.31 27.14
N SER A 347 9.03 13.53 26.41
CA SER A 347 8.98 13.61 24.94
C SER A 347 8.56 15.00 24.43
N THR A 348 7.77 15.76 25.21
CA THR A 348 7.40 17.13 24.86
C THR A 348 8.56 18.11 25.02
N LEU A 349 9.42 17.90 26.02
CA LEU A 349 10.64 18.68 26.21
C LEU A 349 11.68 18.35 25.13
N ASP A 350 11.86 17.06 24.83
CA ASP A 350 12.75 16.61 23.77
C ASP A 350 12.32 17.21 22.42
N ALA A 351 11.02 17.19 22.10
CA ALA A 351 10.49 17.79 20.88
C ALA A 351 10.81 19.27 20.76
N ALA A 352 10.57 20.05 21.82
CA ALA A 352 10.89 21.48 21.84
C ALA A 352 12.39 21.73 21.65
N ALA A 353 13.24 20.94 22.31
CA ALA A 353 14.68 21.05 22.18
C ALA A 353 15.16 20.71 20.77
N LEU A 354 14.67 19.61 20.18
CA LEU A 354 15.02 19.17 18.82
C LEU A 354 14.61 20.20 17.76
N CYS A 355 13.45 20.82 17.89
CA CYS A 355 13.04 21.92 17.00
C CYS A 355 14.01 23.10 17.12
N LYS A 356 14.42 23.48 18.34
CA LYS A 356 15.42 24.53 18.54
C LYS A 356 16.81 24.16 18.00
N MET A 357 17.17 22.88 18.04
CA MET A 357 18.41 22.36 17.45
C MET A 357 18.38 22.49 15.92
N ALA A 358 17.23 22.22 15.27
CA ALA A 358 17.05 22.47 13.84
C ALA A 358 17.11 23.96 13.48
N ASP A 359 16.44 24.83 14.24
CA ASP A 359 16.53 26.30 14.06
C ASP A 359 17.98 26.82 14.10
N ARG A 360 18.82 26.16 14.90
CA ARG A 360 20.23 26.51 15.11
C ARG A 360 21.19 25.77 14.17
N GLY A 361 20.68 24.99 13.23
CA GLY A 361 21.48 24.26 12.24
C GLY A 361 22.22 23.04 12.79
N GLN A 362 21.86 22.53 13.97
CA GLN A 362 22.40 21.26 14.49
C GLN A 362 21.73 20.04 13.84
N ILE A 363 20.51 20.22 13.34
CA ILE A 363 19.79 19.32 12.45
C ILE A 363 19.53 20.10 11.17
N THR A 364 19.79 19.53 10.01
CA THR A 364 19.74 20.24 8.73
C THR A 364 18.96 19.47 7.67
N GLY A 365 18.46 20.18 6.66
CA GLY A 365 17.80 19.58 5.50
C GLY A 365 16.28 19.41 5.59
N ALA A 366 15.67 19.63 6.75
CA ALA A 366 14.23 19.41 6.94
C ALA A 366 13.56 20.52 7.76
N ILE A 367 12.23 20.54 7.72
CA ILE A 367 11.40 21.34 8.61
C ILE A 367 10.92 20.44 9.74
N LEU A 368 11.27 20.77 10.99
CA LEU A 368 10.85 20.04 12.18
C LEU A 368 9.71 20.80 12.87
N ASP A 369 8.77 20.05 13.43
CA ASP A 369 7.83 20.59 14.41
C ASP A 369 7.41 19.52 15.42
N GLY A 370 7.07 19.97 16.62
CA GLY A 370 6.68 19.12 17.73
C GLY A 370 6.65 19.86 19.06
N PRO A 371 6.04 19.26 20.10
CA PRO A 371 5.47 17.92 20.08
C PRO A 371 4.14 17.86 19.31
N LEU A 372 3.92 16.76 18.57
CA LEU A 372 2.66 16.50 17.89
C LEU A 372 2.11 15.13 18.31
N ALA A 373 0.82 15.08 18.65
CA ALA A 373 0.10 13.81 18.66
C ALA A 373 -0.02 13.23 17.23
N PHE A 374 -0.13 11.91 17.13
CA PHE A 374 -0.11 11.21 15.85
C PHE A 374 -1.20 11.70 14.88
N ASP A 375 -2.43 11.90 15.37
CA ASP A 375 -3.56 12.41 14.61
C ASP A 375 -3.25 13.77 13.95
N ASN A 376 -2.58 14.68 14.66
CA ASN A 376 -2.20 15.98 14.13
C ASN A 376 -1.06 15.89 13.12
N ALA A 377 -0.18 14.89 13.23
CA ALA A 377 0.90 14.71 12.28
C ALA A 377 0.37 14.21 10.92
N VAL A 378 -0.69 13.38 10.93
CA VAL A 378 -1.26 12.77 9.72
C VAL A 378 -2.49 13.47 9.15
N SER A 379 -3.28 14.20 9.95
CA SER A 379 -4.55 14.82 9.52
C SER A 379 -4.54 16.34 9.68
N ALA A 380 -4.65 17.05 8.56
CA ALA A 380 -4.79 18.51 8.53
C ALA A 380 -6.07 18.99 9.23
N ALA A 381 -7.16 18.20 9.15
CA ALA A 381 -8.42 18.51 9.84
C ALA A 381 -8.28 18.38 11.37
N ALA A 382 -7.57 17.35 11.86
CA ALA A 382 -7.30 17.19 13.30
C ALA A 382 -6.44 18.34 13.83
N ALA A 383 -5.38 18.69 13.08
CA ALA A 383 -4.53 19.83 13.42
C ALA A 383 -5.31 21.16 13.49
N ALA A 384 -6.17 21.43 12.50
CA ALA A 384 -7.01 22.63 12.48
C ALA A 384 -8.01 22.68 13.65
N THR A 385 -8.64 21.55 13.99
CA THR A 385 -9.58 21.44 15.12
C THR A 385 -8.92 21.79 16.45
N LYS A 386 -7.63 21.46 16.61
CA LYS A 386 -6.83 21.79 17.79
C LYS A 386 -6.13 23.16 17.70
N GLY A 387 -6.35 23.94 16.64
CA GLY A 387 -5.76 25.25 16.45
C GLY A 387 -4.24 25.24 16.17
N ILE A 388 -3.71 24.14 15.66
CA ILE A 388 -2.27 23.97 15.41
C ILE A 388 -1.89 24.62 14.09
N THR A 389 -1.06 25.66 14.15
CA THR A 389 -0.47 26.30 12.97
C THR A 389 0.95 25.79 12.79
N SER A 390 1.16 24.92 11.82
CA SER A 390 2.42 24.22 11.61
C SER A 390 2.66 23.92 10.13
N PRO A 391 3.88 24.09 9.61
CA PRO A 391 4.25 23.65 8.26
C PRO A 391 4.36 22.11 8.15
N VAL A 392 4.35 21.38 9.27
CA VAL A 392 4.50 19.93 9.37
C VAL A 392 3.16 19.23 9.62
N ALA A 393 2.31 19.79 10.49
CA ALA A 393 1.06 19.15 10.90
C ALA A 393 0.13 18.81 9.71
N GLY A 394 -0.42 17.60 9.75
CA GLY A 394 -1.31 17.01 8.76
C GLY A 394 -0.62 16.55 7.48
N ARG A 395 0.70 16.73 7.39
CA ARG A 395 1.45 16.51 6.15
C ARG A 395 2.89 16.05 6.38
N ALA A 396 3.18 15.48 7.54
CA ALA A 396 4.51 14.99 7.89
C ALA A 396 4.95 13.84 6.95
N ASP A 397 6.25 13.79 6.69
CA ASP A 397 6.90 12.72 5.92
C ASP A 397 7.63 11.77 6.90
N ILE A 398 8.33 12.33 7.89
CA ILE A 398 9.07 11.59 8.92
C ILE A 398 8.38 11.74 10.29
N PHE A 399 8.29 10.64 11.02
CA PHE A 399 7.62 10.53 12.32
C PHE A 399 8.64 10.01 13.34
N VAL A 400 9.06 10.90 14.23
CA VAL A 400 10.06 10.60 15.26
C VAL A 400 9.34 10.19 16.53
N VAL A 401 9.40 8.91 16.87
CA VAL A 401 8.72 8.36 18.05
C VAL A 401 9.53 8.63 19.33
N PRO A 402 8.87 8.69 20.50
CA PRO A 402 9.55 9.01 21.76
C PRO A 402 10.55 7.94 22.21
N ASP A 403 10.24 6.67 21.95
CA ASP A 403 10.96 5.47 22.38
C ASP A 403 10.61 4.27 21.49
N LEU A 404 11.29 3.15 21.74
CA LEU A 404 11.14 1.90 20.98
C LEU A 404 9.73 1.31 21.09
N GLU A 405 9.12 1.37 22.27
CA GLU A 405 7.80 0.76 22.52
C GLU A 405 6.75 1.45 21.66
N ALA A 406 6.71 2.79 21.69
CA ALA A 406 5.82 3.58 20.85
C ALA A 406 6.04 3.32 19.35
N GLY A 407 7.31 3.27 18.91
CA GLY A 407 7.65 2.99 17.52
C GLY A 407 7.23 1.60 17.06
N ASN A 408 7.56 0.58 17.84
CA ASN A 408 7.27 -0.81 17.51
C ASN A 408 5.76 -1.06 17.46
N MET A 409 5.02 -0.59 18.47
CA MET A 409 3.57 -0.69 18.51
C MET A 409 2.91 0.05 17.35
N LEU A 410 3.39 1.25 16.98
CA LEU A 410 2.85 2.00 15.85
C LEU A 410 3.01 1.23 14.54
N ALA A 411 4.22 0.75 14.25
CA ALA A 411 4.50 -0.01 13.03
C ALA A 411 3.64 -1.28 12.97
N LYS A 412 3.55 -2.05 14.07
CA LYS A 412 2.78 -3.30 14.10
C LYS A 412 1.27 -3.07 13.99
N GLN A 413 0.73 -2.01 14.56
CA GLN A 413 -0.68 -1.65 14.37
C GLN A 413 -0.97 -1.31 12.90
N LEU A 414 -0.09 -0.54 12.24
CA LEU A 414 -0.27 -0.21 10.82
C LEU A 414 -0.20 -1.46 9.93
N GLU A 415 0.74 -2.36 10.21
CA GLU A 415 0.90 -3.63 9.47
C GLU A 415 -0.33 -4.54 9.61
N TYR A 416 -0.72 -4.87 10.84
CA TYR A 416 -1.71 -5.92 11.10
C TYR A 416 -3.17 -5.42 11.11
N LEU A 417 -3.42 -4.16 11.47
CA LEU A 417 -4.78 -3.61 11.55
C LEU A 417 -5.12 -2.67 10.37
N ALA A 418 -4.12 -2.00 9.79
CA ALA A 418 -4.34 -1.06 8.68
C ALA A 418 -3.88 -1.61 7.31
N GLY A 419 -3.40 -2.86 7.26
CA GLY A 419 -2.95 -3.51 6.03
C GLY A 419 -1.76 -2.82 5.36
N ALA A 420 -0.97 -2.08 6.13
CA ALA A 420 0.20 -1.38 5.64
C ALA A 420 1.34 -2.36 5.33
N GLN A 421 2.09 -2.04 4.28
CA GLN A 421 3.29 -2.78 3.92
C GLN A 421 4.51 -2.06 4.47
N ILE A 422 5.47 -2.76 5.06
CA ILE A 422 6.56 -2.15 5.84
C ILE A 422 7.93 -2.63 5.38
N ALA A 423 8.82 -1.69 5.06
CA ALA A 423 10.21 -1.93 4.73
C ALA A 423 11.11 -1.35 5.82
N GLY A 424 12.11 -2.12 6.27
CA GLY A 424 13.01 -1.76 7.37
C GLY A 424 14.45 -1.57 6.90
N ILE A 425 15.05 -0.44 7.29
CA ILE A 425 16.45 -0.13 7.01
C ILE A 425 17.14 0.50 8.24
N VAL A 426 18.36 0.06 8.51
CA VAL A 426 19.24 0.64 9.53
C VAL A 426 20.22 1.61 8.88
N LEU A 427 20.40 2.74 9.56
CA LEU A 427 21.18 3.89 9.14
C LEU A 427 22.19 4.27 10.23
N GLY A 428 23.12 5.17 9.91
CA GLY A 428 24.16 5.66 10.83
C GLY A 428 25.37 4.73 10.98
N ALA A 429 25.31 3.51 10.41
CA ALA A 429 26.48 2.66 10.20
C ALA A 429 27.21 3.06 8.91
N ARG A 430 28.43 2.53 8.69
CA ARG A 430 29.22 2.79 7.47
C ARG A 430 28.54 2.36 6.17
N VAL A 431 27.69 1.35 6.23
CA VAL A 431 26.87 0.87 5.11
C VAL A 431 25.43 0.66 5.61
N PRO A 432 24.40 0.81 4.76
CA PRO A 432 23.04 0.49 5.13
C PRO A 432 22.89 -1.01 5.47
N ILE A 433 21.99 -1.30 6.42
CA ILE A 433 21.67 -2.68 6.81
C ILE A 433 20.18 -2.91 6.60
N ILE A 434 19.86 -3.81 5.68
CA ILE A 434 18.50 -4.22 5.34
C ILE A 434 18.02 -5.22 6.39
N LEU A 435 16.99 -4.86 7.15
CA LEU A 435 16.37 -5.75 8.11
C LEU A 435 15.10 -6.33 7.51
N THR A 436 15.15 -7.61 7.17
CA THR A 436 13.98 -8.36 6.76
C THR A 436 13.30 -8.98 7.99
N SER A 437 11.97 -8.95 8.01
CA SER A 437 11.15 -9.74 8.92
C SER A 437 10.84 -11.09 8.29
N ARG A 438 10.67 -12.10 9.15
CA ARG A 438 10.21 -13.43 8.73
C ARG A 438 8.76 -13.42 8.25
N ALA A 439 8.00 -12.41 8.64
CA ALA A 439 6.60 -12.20 8.26
C ALA A 439 6.45 -11.32 7.01
N ASP A 440 7.52 -10.71 6.51
CA ASP A 440 7.42 -9.78 5.39
C ASP A 440 7.05 -10.51 4.10
N GLU A 441 6.09 -9.94 3.37
CA GLU A 441 5.79 -10.33 2.00
C GLU A 441 6.98 -9.98 1.08
N THR A 442 7.09 -10.65 -0.07
CA THR A 442 8.17 -10.45 -1.05
C THR A 442 8.37 -8.98 -1.41
N LEU A 443 7.30 -8.21 -1.57
CA LEU A 443 7.36 -6.81 -1.97
C LEU A 443 8.03 -5.90 -0.93
N ALA A 444 7.78 -6.13 0.37
CA ALA A 444 8.40 -5.38 1.46
C ALA A 444 9.93 -5.57 1.48
N ARG A 445 10.42 -6.80 1.23
CA ARG A 445 11.86 -7.08 1.11
C ARG A 445 12.49 -6.37 -0.08
N LEU A 446 11.82 -6.39 -1.24
CA LEU A 446 12.26 -5.65 -2.43
C LEU A 446 12.29 -4.14 -2.16
N GLY A 447 11.28 -3.61 -1.45
CA GLY A 447 11.23 -2.23 -0.99
C GLY A 447 12.45 -1.85 -0.16
N SER A 448 12.83 -2.64 0.86
CA SER A 448 14.03 -2.38 1.66
C SER A 448 15.31 -2.39 0.83
N CYS A 449 15.42 -3.28 -0.17
CA CYS A 449 16.57 -3.32 -1.09
C CYS A 449 16.63 -2.09 -1.98
N ALA A 450 15.49 -1.67 -2.54
CA ALA A 450 15.39 -0.49 -3.38
C ALA A 450 15.78 0.77 -2.60
N ILE A 451 15.30 0.90 -1.36
CA ILE A 451 15.67 1.99 -0.45
C ILE A 451 17.18 2.00 -0.18
N ALA A 452 17.78 0.85 0.11
CA ALA A 452 19.22 0.74 0.36
C ALA A 452 20.05 1.12 -0.88
N LEU A 453 19.62 0.70 -2.08
CA LEU A 453 20.29 1.04 -3.34
C LEU A 453 20.21 2.55 -3.64
N LEU A 454 19.03 3.16 -3.49
CA LEU A 454 18.84 4.61 -3.67
C LEU A 454 19.71 5.41 -2.69
N LEU A 455 19.76 4.98 -1.43
CA LEU A 455 20.59 5.61 -0.40
C LEU A 455 22.08 5.53 -0.75
N ALA A 456 22.58 4.34 -1.09
CA ALA A 456 23.99 4.15 -1.45
C ALA A 456 24.36 4.95 -2.70
N HIS A 457 23.48 5.01 -3.70
CA HIS A 457 23.69 5.83 -4.89
C HIS A 457 23.77 7.32 -4.56
N HIS A 458 22.84 7.85 -3.76
CA HIS A 458 22.82 9.26 -3.35
C HIS A 458 24.12 9.66 -2.62
N GLN A 459 24.64 8.80 -1.75
CA GLN A 459 25.91 9.02 -1.04
C GLN A 459 27.16 9.00 -1.94
N THR A 460 27.04 8.48 -3.16
CA THR A 460 28.15 8.45 -4.12
C THR A 460 28.14 9.70 -5.03
N VAL A 461 26.98 10.35 -5.17
CA VAL A 461 26.76 11.49 -6.08
C VAL A 461 26.94 12.84 -5.37
N VAL A 462 26.63 12.91 -4.07
CA VAL A 462 26.80 14.07 -3.20
C VAL A 462 28.14 14.00 -2.48
#